data_AF-A0A7Y5V524-F1
#
_entry.id   AF-A0A7Y5V524-F1
#
_cell.length_a   1.000
_cell.length_b   1.000
_cell.length_c   1.000
_cell.angle_alpha   90.00
_cell.angle_beta   90.00
_cell.angle_gamma   90.00
#
_symmetry.space_group_name_H-M   'P 1'
#
loop_
_entity.id
_entity.type
_entity.pdbx_description
1 polymer ?
#
loop_
_entity_poly.entity_id
_entity_poly.type
_entity_poly.pdbx_seq_one_letter_code
_entity_poly.pdbx_strand_id
1 'polypeptide(L)'
;MPAASRLKTFFALMSGVVRRGTWQVPERIRAVACMGGISLDLRQAMLSGPVTEIRVLAIMGGVEIIVPPEVRLESDGFAIMGGFEDQLKEPASRDPNAPVVRVRGMAIMGGVEARVAEGS
;
A
#
# COMPACT_ATOMS: atom_id res chain seq x y z
N MET A 1 3.46 20.41 -18.18
CA MET A 1 4.43 19.31 -18.43
C MET A 1 3.96 18.10 -17.64
N PRO A 2 3.80 16.89 -18.20
CA PRO A 2 3.44 15.73 -17.40
C PRO A 2 4.66 15.38 -16.54
N ALA A 3 4.55 15.53 -15.22
CA ALA A 3 5.54 14.99 -14.31
C ALA A 3 5.63 13.49 -14.59
N ALA A 4 6.81 12.99 -14.93
CA ALA A 4 7.02 11.56 -15.10
C ALA A 4 6.70 10.89 -13.77
N SER A 5 5.49 10.32 -13.65
CA SER A 5 5.07 9.55 -12.48
C SER A 5 6.07 8.41 -12.36
N ARG A 6 7.00 8.50 -11.39
CA ARG A 6 8.10 7.55 -11.25
C ARG A 6 7.54 6.25 -10.68
N LEU A 7 6.94 5.42 -11.53
CA LEU A 7 6.41 4.13 -11.15
C LEU A 7 7.52 3.31 -10.46
N LYS A 8 7.25 2.83 -9.25
CA LYS A 8 8.14 1.91 -8.55
C LYS A 8 7.50 0.56 -8.38
N THR A 9 8.20 -0.49 -8.78
CA THR A 9 7.71 -1.86 -8.71
C THR A 9 8.49 -2.63 -7.66
N PHE A 10 7.77 -3.28 -6.76
CA PHE A 10 8.27 -4.28 -5.82
C PHE A 10 7.74 -5.64 -6.27
N PHE A 11 8.65 -6.57 -6.49
CA PHE A 11 8.32 -7.93 -6.91
C PHE A 11 8.98 -8.89 -5.92
N ALA A 12 8.19 -9.79 -5.37
CA ALA A 12 8.64 -10.85 -4.47
C ALA A 12 8.16 -12.18 -5.04
N LEU A 13 9.09 -13.08 -5.35
CA LEU A 13 8.80 -14.44 -5.77
C LEU A 13 9.51 -15.39 -4.81
N MET A 14 8.76 -16.26 -4.12
CA MET A 14 9.32 -17.21 -3.14
C MET A 14 10.17 -16.54 -2.04
N SER A 15 9.97 -15.25 -1.79
CA SER A 15 10.81 -14.42 -0.92
C SER A 15 10.02 -13.24 -0.34
N GLY A 16 10.69 -12.42 0.47
CA GLY A 16 10.12 -11.24 1.12
C GLY A 16 10.77 -9.94 0.63
N VAL A 17 9.98 -8.90 0.39
CA VAL A 17 10.47 -7.53 0.20
C VAL A 17 9.96 -6.66 1.34
N VAL A 18 10.89 -6.02 2.04
CA VAL A 18 10.55 -5.10 3.12
C VAL A 18 11.07 -3.71 2.76
N ARG A 19 10.19 -2.72 2.78
CA ARG A 19 10.55 -1.32 2.56
C ARG A 19 10.13 -0.50 3.77
N ARG A 20 11.10 0.10 4.46
CA ARG A 20 10.88 1.00 5.62
C ARG A 20 11.85 2.18 5.59
N GLY A 21 11.63 3.15 6.45
CA GLY A 21 12.50 4.31 6.65
C GLY A 21 12.08 5.55 5.85
N THR A 22 12.94 6.56 5.83
CA THR A 22 12.74 7.79 5.06
C THR A 22 13.07 7.57 3.59
N TRP A 23 12.03 7.53 2.76
CA TRP A 23 12.19 7.50 1.31
C TRP A 23 11.08 8.28 0.63
N GLN A 24 11.36 8.77 -0.57
CA GLN A 24 10.33 9.42 -1.40
C GLN A 24 9.44 8.35 -2.03
N VAL A 25 8.18 8.37 -1.61
CA VAL A 25 7.12 7.49 -2.13
C VAL A 25 6.62 8.11 -3.43
N PRO A 26 6.78 7.42 -4.58
CA PRO A 26 6.24 7.95 -5.82
C PRO A 26 4.72 7.87 -5.82
N GLU A 27 4.08 8.68 -6.66
CA GLU A 27 2.63 8.68 -6.86
C GLU A 27 2.05 7.33 -7.33
N ARG A 28 2.91 6.43 -7.85
CA ARG A 28 2.50 5.11 -8.34
C ARG A 28 3.45 4.01 -7.88
N ILE A 29 2.90 3.02 -7.19
CA ILE A 29 3.59 1.80 -6.76
C ILE A 29 2.89 0.58 -7.33
N ARG A 30 3.66 -0.43 -7.71
CA ARG A 30 3.18 -1.79 -7.98
C ARG A 30 3.84 -2.76 -7.03
N ALA A 31 3.06 -3.52 -6.29
CA ALA A 31 3.52 -4.58 -5.39
C ALA A 31 2.95 -5.91 -5.88
N VAL A 32 3.84 -6.81 -6.31
CA VAL A 32 3.46 -8.14 -6.81
C VAL A 32 4.18 -9.17 -5.96
N ALA A 33 3.43 -9.88 -5.12
CA ALA A 33 3.93 -10.96 -4.28
C ALA A 33 3.40 -12.28 -4.83
N CYS A 34 4.31 -13.22 -5.13
CA CYS A 34 3.98 -14.57 -5.57
C CYS A 34 4.71 -15.55 -4.65
N MET A 35 3.98 -16.40 -3.93
CA MET A 35 4.54 -17.36 -2.97
C MET A 35 5.47 -16.71 -1.94
N GLY A 36 5.14 -15.50 -1.48
CA GLY A 36 6.04 -14.64 -0.70
C GLY A 36 5.33 -13.47 -0.03
N GLY A 37 6.10 -12.48 0.41
CA GLY A 37 5.60 -11.34 1.18
C GLY A 37 6.12 -9.98 0.71
N ILE A 38 5.29 -8.94 0.74
CA ILE A 38 5.77 -7.55 0.60
C ILE A 38 5.25 -6.74 1.78
N SER A 39 6.13 -6.08 2.53
CA SER A 39 5.76 -5.15 3.61
C SER A 39 6.26 -3.75 3.27
N LEU A 40 5.31 -2.83 3.07
CA LEU A 40 5.56 -1.42 2.76
C LEU A 40 5.19 -0.58 3.98
N ASP A 41 6.21 -0.08 4.67
CA ASP A 41 6.08 0.84 5.78
C ASP A 41 6.29 2.27 5.28
N LEU A 42 5.18 3.01 5.20
CA LEU A 42 5.14 4.41 4.76
C LEU A 42 5.14 5.38 5.94
N ARG A 43 5.21 4.92 7.20
CA ARG A 43 5.10 5.79 8.39
C ARG A 43 6.12 6.92 8.43
N GLN A 44 7.34 6.65 7.96
CA GLN A 44 8.42 7.65 7.87
C GLN A 44 8.64 8.16 6.44
N ALA A 45 7.75 7.81 5.51
CA ALA A 45 7.97 8.03 4.10
C ALA A 45 7.36 9.37 3.65
N MET A 46 8.02 10.04 2.70
CA MET A 46 7.55 11.32 2.16
C MET A 46 6.80 11.08 0.86
N LEU A 47 5.50 11.37 0.85
CA LEU A 47 4.68 11.26 -0.34
C LEU A 47 5.09 12.33 -1.36
N SER A 48 5.34 11.92 -2.61
CA SER A 48 5.76 12.86 -3.67
C SER A 48 4.63 13.69 -4.24
N GLY A 49 3.38 13.38 -3.91
CA GLY A 49 2.19 14.03 -4.45
C GLY A 49 0.95 13.84 -3.56
N PRO A 50 -0.17 14.51 -3.90
CA PRO A 50 -1.40 14.50 -3.10
C PRO A 50 -2.12 13.14 -3.13
N VAL A 51 -1.87 12.33 -4.16
CA VAL A 51 -2.46 10.99 -4.31
C VAL A 51 -1.36 10.00 -4.64
N THR A 52 -1.28 8.92 -3.88
CA THR A 52 -0.40 7.78 -4.10
C THR A 52 -1.23 6.55 -4.41
N GLU A 53 -1.12 6.02 -5.62
CA GLU A 53 -1.79 4.78 -6.04
C GLU A 53 -0.86 3.58 -5.85
N ILE A 54 -1.29 2.61 -5.05
CA ILE A 54 -0.56 1.36 -4.81
C ILE A 54 -1.37 0.22 -5.42
N ARG A 55 -0.85 -0.37 -6.50
CA ARG A 55 -1.44 -1.55 -7.12
C ARG A 55 -0.86 -2.82 -6.53
N VAL A 56 -1.72 -3.70 -6.05
CA VAL A 56 -1.32 -4.92 -5.34
C VAL A 56 -1.81 -6.16 -6.08
N LEU A 57 -0.93 -7.13 -6.25
CA LEU A 57 -1.25 -8.48 -6.70
C LEU A 57 -0.55 -9.46 -5.76
N ALA A 58 -1.31 -10.11 -4.89
CA ALA A 58 -0.80 -11.16 -4.00
C ALA A 58 -1.27 -12.52 -4.53
N ILE A 59 -0.37 -13.44 -4.83
CA ILE A 59 -0.67 -14.80 -5.27
C ILE A 59 0.03 -15.75 -4.31
N MET A 60 -0.70 -16.59 -3.58
CA MET A 60 -0.13 -17.54 -2.61
C MET A 60 0.79 -16.88 -1.57
N GLY A 61 0.45 -15.66 -1.12
CA GLY A 61 1.34 -14.80 -0.34
C GLY A 61 0.64 -13.63 0.32
N GLY A 62 1.42 -12.70 0.89
CA GLY A 62 0.91 -11.57 1.67
C GLY A 62 1.45 -10.22 1.20
N VAL A 63 0.62 -9.18 1.22
CA VAL A 63 1.09 -7.80 1.09
C VAL A 63 0.55 -6.96 2.24
N GLU A 64 1.45 -6.35 2.99
CA GLU A 64 1.14 -5.47 4.12
C GLU A 64 1.54 -4.04 3.77
N ILE A 65 0.61 -3.11 3.97
CA ILE A 65 0.82 -1.68 3.73
C ILE A 65 0.46 -0.94 5.01
N ILE A 66 1.44 -0.25 5.58
CA ILE A 66 1.26 0.58 6.77
C ILE A 66 1.43 2.03 6.35
N VAL A 67 0.38 2.83 6.55
CA VAL A 67 0.40 4.25 6.23
C VAL A 67 0.42 5.10 7.50
N PRO A 68 0.99 6.31 7.47
CA PRO A 68 0.95 7.21 8.62
C PRO A 68 -0.48 7.70 8.93
N PRO A 69 -0.78 8.14 10.16
CA PRO A 69 -2.11 8.64 10.52
C PRO A 69 -2.45 10.01 9.92
N GLU A 70 -1.49 10.70 9.27
CA GLU A 70 -1.79 11.96 8.59
C GLU A 70 -2.38 11.76 7.17
N VAL A 71 -2.37 10.53 6.65
CA VAL A 71 -2.84 10.24 5.28
C VAL A 71 -4.21 9.58 5.30
N ARG A 72 -4.97 9.77 4.23
CA ARG A 72 -6.23 9.06 4.00
C ARG A 72 -5.97 7.74 3.29
N LEU A 73 -6.32 6.63 3.92
CA LEU A 73 -6.25 5.30 3.31
C LEU A 73 -7.54 5.01 2.57
N GLU A 74 -7.45 4.62 1.30
CA GLU A 74 -8.59 4.15 0.50
C GLU A 74 -8.34 2.75 -0.05
N SER A 75 -9.15 1.82 0.44
CA SER A 75 -9.35 0.43 0.03
C SER A 75 -10.11 0.18 -1.26
N ASP A 76 -9.57 -0.51 -2.26
CA ASP A 76 -10.43 -1.13 -3.29
C ASP A 76 -9.82 -2.43 -3.82
N GLY A 77 -10.45 -3.56 -3.55
CA GLY A 77 -9.92 -4.84 -3.98
C GLY A 77 -10.81 -6.02 -3.65
N PHE A 78 -10.47 -7.17 -4.23
CA PHE A 78 -11.18 -8.42 -4.00
C PHE A 78 -10.19 -9.57 -3.81
N ALA A 79 -10.59 -10.55 -3.00
CA ALA A 79 -9.82 -11.76 -2.76
C ALA A 79 -10.51 -12.98 -3.39
N ILE A 80 -9.73 -13.85 -4.02
CA ILE A 80 -10.14 -15.16 -4.54
C ILE A 80 -9.38 -16.22 -3.74
N MET A 81 -10.09 -17.02 -2.95
CA MET A 81 -9.49 -18.00 -2.01
C MET A 81 -8.50 -17.36 -1.01
N GLY A 82 -8.87 -16.28 -0.31
CA GLY A 82 -7.98 -15.61 0.63
C GLY A 82 -8.68 -14.46 1.36
N GLY A 83 -7.90 -13.50 1.88
CA GLY A 83 -8.40 -12.31 2.57
C GLY A 83 -7.94 -11.02 1.89
N PHE A 84 -8.84 -10.06 1.78
CA PHE A 84 -8.49 -8.66 1.52
C PHE A 84 -9.04 -7.88 2.70
N GLU A 85 -8.18 -7.61 3.68
CA GLU A 85 -8.55 -6.91 4.90
C GLU A 85 -8.21 -5.43 4.76
N ASP A 86 -9.24 -4.62 4.92
CA ASP A 86 -9.12 -3.19 4.99
C ASP A 86 -9.46 -2.72 6.40
N GLN A 87 -8.43 -2.33 7.16
CA GLN A 87 -8.64 -1.67 8.44
C GLN A 87 -8.85 -0.16 8.20
N LEU A 88 -9.98 0.20 7.60
CA LEU A 88 -10.54 1.55 7.60
C LEU A 88 -11.01 1.90 9.01
N LYS A 89 -10.08 2.15 9.93
CA LYS A 89 -10.40 2.84 11.19
C LYS A 89 -10.74 4.29 10.85
N GLU A 90 -12.02 4.56 10.55
CA GLU A 90 -12.53 5.89 10.23
C GLU A 90 -11.81 6.53 9.01
N PRO A 91 -12.27 7.66 8.44
CA PRO A 91 -11.46 8.37 7.46
C PRO A 91 -10.13 8.74 8.12
N ALA A 92 -9.06 8.07 7.70
CA ALA A 92 -7.71 8.13 8.28
C ALA A 92 -7.12 9.56 8.36
N SER A 93 -7.79 10.53 7.74
CA SER A 93 -7.81 11.92 8.22
C SER A 93 -9.15 12.55 7.84
N ARG A 94 -9.74 13.36 8.74
CA ARG A 94 -10.94 14.18 8.45
C ARG A 94 -10.62 15.43 7.64
N ASP A 95 -9.34 15.69 7.38
CA ASP A 95 -8.89 16.82 6.55
C ASP A 95 -9.15 16.53 5.06
N PRO A 96 -9.96 17.35 4.36
CA PRO A 96 -10.17 17.23 2.92
C PRO A 96 -8.88 17.37 2.09
N ASN A 97 -7.85 18.03 2.63
CA ASN A 97 -6.56 18.26 1.98
C ASN A 97 -5.48 17.24 2.38
N ALA A 98 -5.80 16.28 3.23
CA ALA A 98 -4.85 15.24 3.60
C ALA A 98 -4.47 14.41 2.35
N PRO A 99 -3.17 14.10 2.19
CA PRO A 99 -2.72 13.25 1.09
C PRO A 99 -3.39 11.87 1.17
N VAL A 100 -3.74 11.31 0.01
CA VAL A 100 -4.49 10.07 -0.12
C VAL A 100 -3.58 8.94 -0.58
N VAL A 101 -3.60 7.82 0.13
CA VAL A 101 -2.99 6.56 -0.29
C VAL A 101 -4.11 5.61 -0.70
N ARG A 102 -4.21 5.33 -2.00
CA ARG A 102 -5.22 4.43 -2.55
C ARG A 102 -4.59 3.08 -2.86
N VAL A 103 -5.03 2.06 -2.16
CA VAL A 103 -4.59 0.68 -2.34
C VAL A 103 -5.62 -0.03 -3.22
N ARG A 104 -5.18 -0.45 -4.41
CA ARG A 104 -6.01 -1.18 -5.38
C ARG A 104 -5.43 -2.52 -5.69
N GLY A 105 -6.20 -3.60 -5.63
CA GLY A 105 -5.60 -4.88 -5.96
C GLY A 105 -6.46 -6.11 -5.84
N MET A 106 -5.79 -7.24 -6.03
CA MET A 106 -6.40 -8.55 -5.85
C MET A 106 -5.47 -9.47 -5.07
N ALA A 107 -6.07 -10.29 -4.21
CA ALA A 107 -5.41 -11.38 -3.52
C ALA A 107 -5.93 -12.72 -4.10
N ILE A 108 -5.04 -13.63 -4.44
CA ILE A 108 -5.36 -14.98 -4.90
C ILE A 108 -4.63 -15.95 -3.98
N MET A 109 -5.33 -16.81 -3.23
CA MET A 109 -4.68 -17.74 -2.27
C MET A 109 -3.77 -17.04 -1.25
N GLY A 110 -4.12 -15.82 -0.84
CA GLY A 110 -3.24 -14.95 -0.04
C GLY A 110 -3.97 -13.84 0.70
N GLY A 111 -3.21 -12.91 1.24
CA GLY A 111 -3.68 -11.77 2.03
C GLY A 111 -3.20 -10.43 1.50
N VAL A 112 -4.06 -9.42 1.47
CA VAL A 112 -3.64 -8.01 1.42
C VAL A 112 -4.20 -7.31 2.65
N GLU A 113 -3.32 -6.71 3.44
CA GLU A 113 -3.66 -5.93 4.62
C GLU A 113 -3.20 -4.49 4.40
N ALA A 114 -4.15 -3.56 4.43
CA ALA A 114 -3.86 -2.13 4.44
C ALA A 114 -4.36 -1.54 5.76
N ARG A 115 -3.48 -0.85 6.46
CA ARG A 115 -3.79 -0.25 7.76
C ARG A 115 -3.11 1.09 7.97
N VAL A 116 -3.77 1.90 8.77
CA VAL A 116 -3.24 3.15 9.30
C VAL A 116 -2.46 2.82 10.57
N ALA A 117 -1.24 3.34 10.69
CA ALA A 117 -0.48 3.23 11.92
C ALA A 117 -1.23 3.96 13.04
N GLU A 118 -1.43 3.29 14.17
CA GLU A 118 -1.95 3.96 15.36
C GLU A 118 -0.92 5.02 15.81
N GLY A 119 -1.35 6.29 15.78
CA GLY A 119 -0.69 7.33 16.55
C GLY A 119 -0.79 6.96 18.02
N SER A 120 0.35 6.99 18.70
CA SER A 120 0.52 6.56 20.09
C SER A 120 -0.49 7.13 21.07
#